data_AF-A0A3N5PD37-F1
#
_entry.id   AF-A0A3N5PD37-F1
#
_cell.length_a   1.000
_cell.length_b   1.000
_cell.length_c   1.000
_cell.angle_alpha   90.00
_cell.angle_beta   90.00
_cell.angle_gamma   90.00
#
_symmetry.space_group_name_H-M   'P 1'
#
loop_
_entity.id
_entity.type
_entity.pdbx_description
1 polymer ?
#
loop_
_entity_poly.entity_id
_entity_poly.type
_entity_poly.pdbx_seq_one_letter_code
_entity_poly.pdbx_strand_id
1 'polypeptide(L)'
;MKDWPPLLRLLSEDLGYAVRPGKPALGYELFSVDLSSWKLRLTDNTPVVWVKRADLENTTPQHLVQSLSDVMRERNLSRQIVLVFVEGDGEPLRRYVEGPLHNLVVCGREEQDRIVGSRRPSGELLDLISAQVPISNLAPYETRAPVTGSRFFGREYEISRVVSNPDTNHAILGIRRIGKTSLLREVERLLRQAQDPAQVVYLECSDLLSTEDYVREVVRKLNPRELPRLHMQKYVFFFPDFLERMARASKGKIIFLLDEIDNLVIMQRGSWELFRMLRASANKGACQYIMAGFREAMREQYLLDSPFYNFAQEIRLSEFTRRQAQDLILTPMENLRVRIRNKEEVVGRIYEETAGQPNLIQYYCTILLRQLDLVGKREVGPESLIDVYADEGFKSHLLTSFMQNTENREKALVYAVLMASEEPRSKGFSPAFLDAALRKRGIVLPQDEIDEATSVLALAGVLHHKGREFFFTSPVFTKVLHQSYDLDYLFRKVKEEGL
;
A
#
# COMPACT_ATOMS: atom_id res chain seq x y z
N MET A 1 -27.20 31.56 1.57
CA MET A 1 -26.54 30.72 0.54
C MET A 1 -25.06 30.73 0.84
N LYS A 2 -24.36 29.58 0.80
CA LYS A 2 -22.91 29.55 1.03
C LYS A 2 -22.22 30.27 -0.13
N ASP A 3 -21.26 31.15 0.16
CA ASP A 3 -20.52 31.90 -0.87
C ASP A 3 -19.42 31.03 -1.49
N TRP A 4 -19.85 30.04 -2.27
CA TRP A 4 -18.95 29.06 -2.92
C TRP A 4 -18.90 29.28 -4.44
N PRO A 5 -17.82 28.87 -5.13
CA PRO A 5 -17.80 28.72 -6.59
C PRO A 5 -19.01 27.94 -7.10
N PRO A 6 -19.61 28.30 -8.25
CA PRO A 6 -20.79 27.60 -8.80
C PRO A 6 -20.58 26.10 -8.96
N LEU A 7 -19.39 25.70 -9.45
CA LEU A 7 -19.05 24.28 -9.59
C LEU A 7 -18.96 23.56 -8.24
N LEU A 8 -18.44 24.20 -7.19
CA LEU A 8 -18.43 23.60 -5.84
C LEU A 8 -19.84 23.45 -5.26
N ARG A 9 -20.75 24.38 -5.56
CA ARG A 9 -22.16 24.26 -5.15
C ARG A 9 -22.83 23.09 -5.83
N LEU A 10 -22.69 22.96 -7.15
CA LEU A 10 -23.19 21.81 -7.92
C LEU A 10 -22.67 20.48 -7.34
N LEU A 11 -21.36 20.39 -7.10
CA LEU A 11 -20.76 19.18 -6.53
C LEU A 11 -21.37 18.83 -5.17
N SER A 12 -21.60 19.82 -4.30
CA SER A 12 -22.11 19.59 -2.96
C SER A 12 -23.63 19.38 -2.88
N GLU A 13 -24.41 20.23 -3.54
CA GLU A 13 -25.86 20.34 -3.35
C GLU A 13 -26.61 19.41 -4.31
N ASP A 14 -26.14 19.29 -5.55
CA ASP A 14 -26.86 18.53 -6.59
C ASP A 14 -26.29 17.12 -6.79
N LEU A 15 -24.97 16.95 -6.62
CA LEU A 15 -24.28 15.67 -6.86
C LEU A 15 -23.92 14.92 -5.57
N GLY A 16 -24.15 15.53 -4.40
CA GLY A 16 -23.98 14.89 -3.09
C GLY A 16 -22.52 14.63 -2.68
N TYR A 17 -21.54 15.24 -3.34
CA TYR A 17 -20.14 15.14 -2.91
C TYR A 17 -19.94 15.90 -1.59
N ALA A 18 -19.16 15.33 -0.68
CA ALA A 18 -18.81 16.03 0.55
C ALA A 18 -17.83 17.18 0.24
N VAL A 19 -18.23 18.42 0.53
CA VAL A 19 -17.39 19.61 0.38
C VAL A 19 -17.13 20.23 1.75
N ARG A 20 -15.85 20.50 2.06
CA ARG A 20 -15.42 21.06 3.34
C ARG A 20 -14.63 22.35 3.11
N PRO A 21 -14.92 23.45 3.83
CA PRO A 21 -14.08 24.64 3.77
C PRO A 21 -12.72 24.37 4.44
N GLY A 22 -11.65 24.81 3.80
CA GLY A 22 -10.28 24.77 4.31
C GLY A 22 -9.87 26.08 4.97
N LYS A 23 -8.69 26.09 5.61
CA LYS A 23 -8.11 27.33 6.13
C LYS A 23 -7.52 28.14 4.97
N PRO A 24 -7.93 29.41 4.77
CA PRO A 24 -7.36 30.29 3.74
C PRO A 24 -5.83 30.36 3.81
N ALA A 25 -5.17 30.60 2.68
CA ALA A 25 -3.72 30.71 2.58
C ALA A 25 -3.35 31.76 1.55
N LEU A 26 -2.40 32.65 1.86
CA LEU A 26 -1.92 33.71 0.96
C LEU A 26 -3.04 34.50 0.24
N GLY A 27 -4.16 34.74 0.93
CA GLY A 27 -5.31 35.46 0.39
C GLY A 27 -6.34 34.60 -0.37
N TYR A 28 -6.01 33.34 -0.69
CA TYR A 28 -6.92 32.43 -1.38
C TYR A 28 -7.82 31.68 -0.40
N GLU A 29 -9.06 31.47 -0.83
CA GLU A 29 -9.98 30.55 -0.18
C GLU A 29 -9.71 29.12 -0.65
N LEU A 30 -9.62 28.20 0.31
CA LEU A 30 -9.39 26.79 0.05
C LEU A 30 -10.62 25.98 0.45
N PHE A 31 -10.87 24.94 -0.32
CA PHE A 31 -11.89 23.93 -0.05
C PHE A 31 -11.30 22.54 -0.25
N SER A 32 -12.02 21.52 0.18
CA SER A 32 -11.76 20.16 -0.23
C SER A 32 -13.04 19.46 -0.66
N VAL A 33 -12.91 18.60 -1.66
CA VAL A 33 -14.00 17.80 -2.23
C VAL A 33 -13.64 16.32 -2.09
N ASP A 34 -14.59 15.51 -1.65
CA ASP A 34 -14.46 14.06 -1.67
C ASP A 34 -14.68 13.53 -3.09
N LEU A 35 -13.59 13.16 -3.76
CA LEU A 35 -13.59 12.48 -5.07
C LEU A 35 -13.06 11.05 -4.95
N SER A 36 -13.04 10.49 -3.74
CA SER A 36 -12.47 9.17 -3.47
C SER A 36 -13.22 8.03 -4.17
N SER A 37 -14.52 8.22 -4.43
CA SER A 37 -15.38 7.28 -5.14
C SER A 37 -14.94 7.00 -6.57
N TRP A 38 -14.13 7.90 -7.16
CA TRP A 38 -13.60 7.72 -8.52
C TRP A 38 -12.47 6.69 -8.57
N LYS A 39 -11.97 6.20 -7.43
CA LYS A 39 -10.88 5.19 -7.38
C LYS A 39 -9.65 5.59 -8.21
N LEU A 40 -9.36 6.88 -8.25
CA LEU A 40 -8.17 7.50 -8.85
C LEU A 40 -7.27 8.06 -7.75
N ARG A 41 -6.17 8.72 -8.13
CA ARG A 41 -5.28 9.49 -7.22
C ARG A 41 -5.92 10.79 -6.70
N LEU A 42 -7.24 10.82 -6.64
CA LEU A 42 -8.07 11.84 -6.00
C LEU A 42 -8.58 11.25 -4.68
N THR A 43 -8.66 12.07 -3.64
CA THR A 43 -8.90 11.61 -2.26
C THR A 43 -10.25 12.09 -1.73
N ASP A 44 -10.58 11.66 -0.51
CA ASP A 44 -11.71 12.16 0.30
C ASP A 44 -11.50 13.61 0.78
N ASN A 45 -10.36 14.21 0.40
CA ASN A 45 -9.97 15.56 0.74
C ASN A 45 -9.20 16.19 -0.44
N THR A 46 -9.71 16.05 -1.67
CA THR A 46 -9.08 16.62 -2.86
C THR A 46 -9.09 18.14 -2.77
N PRO A 47 -7.93 18.82 -2.74
CA PRO A 47 -7.86 20.25 -2.49
C PRO A 47 -8.34 21.07 -3.69
N VAL A 48 -9.08 22.13 -3.38
CA VAL A 48 -9.56 23.13 -4.34
C VAL A 48 -9.13 24.52 -3.88
N VAL A 49 -8.52 25.28 -4.78
CA VAL A 49 -8.16 26.69 -4.55
C VAL A 49 -9.09 27.55 -5.41
N TRP A 50 -9.73 28.53 -4.78
CA TRP A 50 -10.58 29.49 -5.48
C TRP A 50 -9.81 30.78 -5.76
N VAL A 51 -9.68 31.11 -7.05
CA VAL A 51 -9.05 32.33 -7.55
C VAL A 51 -10.16 33.28 -8.01
N LYS A 52 -10.26 34.41 -7.33
CA LYS A 52 -11.30 35.42 -7.60
C LYS A 52 -10.88 36.34 -8.74
N ARG A 53 -11.85 37.05 -9.32
CA ARG A 53 -11.60 38.01 -10.40
C ARG A 53 -10.56 39.07 -10.01
N ALA A 54 -10.62 39.56 -8.77
CA ALA A 54 -9.67 40.52 -8.24
C ALA A 54 -8.21 40.00 -8.26
N ASP A 55 -8.00 38.70 -8.05
CA ASP A 55 -6.66 38.10 -8.06
C ASP A 55 -6.05 38.09 -9.47
N LEU A 56 -6.90 37.96 -10.50
CA LEU A 56 -6.50 37.98 -11.91
C LEU A 56 -6.15 39.40 -12.39
N GLU A 57 -6.85 40.42 -11.90
CA GLU A 57 -6.66 41.82 -12.30
C GLU A 57 -5.41 42.43 -11.64
N ASN A 58 -5.07 42.00 -10.43
CA ASN A 58 -4.00 42.58 -9.62
C ASN A 58 -2.61 42.00 -9.91
N THR A 59 -2.47 40.97 -10.77
CA THR A 59 -1.21 40.24 -10.92
C THR A 59 -1.09 39.56 -12.29
N THR A 60 0.14 39.35 -12.76
CA THR A 60 0.38 38.60 -14.00
C THR A 60 0.15 37.09 -13.82
N PRO A 61 -0.25 36.33 -14.86
CA PRO A 61 -0.47 34.88 -14.74
C PRO A 61 0.73 34.10 -14.19
N GLN A 62 1.96 34.47 -14.54
CA GLN A 62 3.17 33.83 -14.04
C GLN A 62 3.33 33.99 -12.52
N HIS A 63 3.14 35.21 -12.01
CA HIS A 63 3.19 35.49 -10.57
C HIS A 63 2.05 34.81 -9.82
N LEU A 64 0.88 34.69 -10.45
CA LEU A 64 -0.24 33.96 -9.87
C LEU A 64 0.06 32.46 -9.73
N VAL A 65 0.65 31.81 -10.74
CA VAL A 65 1.10 30.40 -10.61
C VAL A 65 2.18 30.23 -9.54
N GLN A 66 3.09 31.19 -9.41
CA GLN A 66 4.08 31.18 -8.32
C GLN A 66 3.40 31.28 -6.94
N SER A 67 2.44 32.18 -6.80
CA SER A 67 1.66 32.35 -5.56
C SER A 67 0.85 31.08 -5.22
N LEU A 68 0.22 30.43 -6.21
CA LEU A 68 -0.44 29.14 -6.03
C LEU A 68 0.54 28.04 -5.62
N SER A 69 1.75 28.04 -6.17
CA SER A 69 2.81 27.10 -5.77
C SER A 69 3.26 27.31 -4.32
N ASP A 70 3.28 28.56 -3.85
CA ASP A 70 3.56 28.88 -2.45
C ASP A 70 2.43 28.43 -1.52
N VAL A 71 1.16 28.58 -1.93
CA VAL A 71 0.01 27.99 -1.23
C VAL A 71 0.16 26.48 -1.10
N MET A 72 0.56 25.80 -2.18
CA MET A 72 0.77 24.35 -2.16
C MET A 72 1.87 23.95 -1.17
N ARG A 73 2.95 24.73 -1.05
CA ARG A 73 4.02 24.46 -0.07
C ARG A 73 3.54 24.73 1.35
N GLU A 74 2.89 25.86 1.61
CA GLU A 74 2.40 26.25 2.94
C GLU A 74 1.36 25.25 3.49
N ARG A 75 0.57 24.64 2.61
CA ARG A 75 -0.47 23.66 2.96
C ARG A 75 -0.04 22.20 2.75
N ASN A 76 1.23 21.93 2.44
CA ASN A 76 1.76 20.58 2.16
C ASN A 76 0.99 19.82 1.06
N LEU A 77 0.50 20.54 0.05
CA LEU A 77 -0.29 20.00 -1.07
C LEU A 77 0.57 19.67 -2.30
N SER A 78 1.89 19.87 -2.25
CA SER A 78 2.78 19.68 -3.42
C SER A 78 2.73 18.29 -4.06
N ARG A 79 2.30 17.26 -3.32
CA ARG A 79 2.19 15.87 -3.81
C ARG A 79 0.75 15.48 -4.23
N GLN A 80 -0.20 16.39 -4.14
CA GLN A 80 -1.61 16.15 -4.45
C GLN A 80 -1.99 16.90 -5.72
N ILE A 81 -3.00 16.38 -6.43
CA ILE A 81 -3.65 17.10 -7.52
C ILE A 81 -4.56 18.15 -6.89
N VAL A 82 -4.32 19.41 -7.25
CA VAL A 82 -5.06 20.58 -6.74
C VAL A 82 -5.91 21.15 -7.85
N LEU A 83 -7.22 21.25 -7.63
CA LEU A 83 -8.12 21.90 -8.57
C LEU A 83 -8.10 23.41 -8.32
N VAL A 84 -7.91 24.20 -9.37
CA VAL A 84 -7.89 25.66 -9.31
C VAL A 84 -9.12 26.18 -10.04
N PHE A 85 -10.08 26.68 -9.28
CA PHE A 85 -11.32 27.24 -9.83
C PHE A 85 -11.14 28.74 -9.99
N VAL A 86 -11.20 29.21 -11.23
CA VAL A 86 -10.89 30.59 -11.60
C VAL A 86 -12.18 31.29 -12.05
N GLU A 87 -12.48 32.48 -11.51
CA GLU A 87 -13.69 33.24 -11.89
C GLU A 87 -13.63 33.88 -13.29
N GLY A 88 -12.45 33.91 -13.91
CA GLY A 88 -12.21 34.44 -15.26
C GLY A 88 -11.65 33.39 -16.22
N ASP A 89 -10.91 33.87 -17.22
CA ASP A 89 -10.23 33.01 -18.19
C ASP A 89 -9.06 32.25 -17.53
N GLY A 90 -9.11 30.92 -17.60
CA GLY A 90 -8.07 30.04 -17.07
C GLY A 90 -6.95 29.73 -18.05
N GLU A 91 -7.12 30.02 -19.34
CA GLU A 91 -6.17 29.68 -20.39
C GLU A 91 -4.77 30.32 -20.18
N PRO A 92 -4.65 31.59 -19.73
CA PRO A 92 -3.35 32.18 -19.45
C PRO A 92 -2.57 31.44 -18.36
N LEU A 93 -3.27 30.88 -17.36
CA LEU A 93 -2.65 30.12 -16.27
C LEU A 93 -2.21 28.73 -16.73
N ARG A 94 -3.00 28.08 -17.60
CA ARG A 94 -2.69 26.75 -18.14
C ARG A 94 -1.30 26.66 -18.75
N ARG A 95 -0.91 27.66 -19.54
CA ARG A 95 0.40 27.73 -20.19
C ARG A 95 1.59 27.69 -19.23
N TYR A 96 1.39 28.12 -17.98
CA TYR A 96 2.45 28.12 -16.95
C TYR A 96 2.38 26.91 -16.03
N VAL A 97 1.25 26.19 -15.99
CA VAL A 97 1.12 24.92 -15.25
C VAL A 97 1.33 23.70 -16.14
N GLU A 98 1.39 23.87 -17.45
CA GLU A 98 1.79 22.84 -18.41
C GLU A 98 3.23 22.37 -18.13
N GLY A 99 3.35 21.29 -17.36
CA GLY A 99 4.63 20.66 -17.08
C GLY A 99 4.55 19.65 -15.95
N PRO A 100 5.49 18.70 -15.89
CA PRO A 100 5.48 17.62 -14.89
C PRO A 100 5.72 18.10 -13.45
N LEU A 101 6.07 19.37 -13.26
CA LEU A 101 6.37 19.97 -11.96
C LEU A 101 5.13 20.50 -11.23
N HIS A 102 4.02 20.71 -11.95
CA HIS A 102 2.80 21.26 -11.37
C HIS A 102 1.71 20.18 -11.33
N ASN A 103 1.13 19.98 -10.15
CA ASN A 103 -0.05 19.13 -9.95
C ASN A 103 -1.34 19.98 -9.91
N LEU A 104 -1.38 21.04 -10.70
CA LEU A 104 -2.49 22.00 -10.74
C LEU A 104 -3.40 21.70 -11.94
N VAL A 105 -4.70 21.64 -11.70
CA VAL A 105 -5.72 21.54 -12.75
C VAL A 105 -6.52 22.83 -12.77
N VAL A 106 -6.40 23.60 -13.84
CA VAL A 106 -7.06 24.90 -13.98
C VAL A 106 -8.42 24.74 -14.64
N CYS A 107 -9.46 25.16 -13.93
CA CYS A 107 -10.85 25.22 -14.38
C CYS A 107 -11.29 26.69 -14.46
N GLY A 108 -11.26 27.25 -15.66
CA GLY A 108 -11.71 28.62 -15.92
C GLY A 108 -13.22 28.73 -15.83
N ARG A 109 -13.72 29.96 -15.96
CA ARG A 109 -15.16 30.24 -15.84
C ARG A 109 -16.00 29.52 -16.89
N GLU A 110 -15.54 29.53 -18.14
CA GLU A 110 -16.25 28.88 -19.25
C GLU A 110 -16.33 27.36 -19.05
N GLU A 111 -15.28 26.71 -18.56
CA GLU A 111 -15.33 25.27 -18.26
C GLU A 111 -16.22 24.97 -17.07
N GLN A 112 -16.21 25.80 -16.02
CA GLN A 112 -17.12 25.65 -14.89
C GLN A 112 -18.58 25.74 -15.36
N ASP A 113 -18.93 26.75 -16.15
CA ASP A 113 -20.30 26.92 -16.67
C ASP A 113 -20.70 25.77 -17.59
N ARG A 114 -19.77 25.24 -18.40
CA ARG A 114 -19.98 24.04 -19.24
C ARG A 114 -20.24 22.78 -18.40
N ILE A 115 -19.47 22.58 -17.33
CA ILE A 115 -19.64 21.43 -16.43
C ILE A 115 -20.99 21.53 -15.70
N VAL A 116 -21.33 22.71 -15.21
CA VAL A 116 -22.61 22.98 -14.53
C VAL A 116 -23.81 22.74 -15.45
N GLY A 117 -23.71 23.13 -16.72
CA GLY A 117 -24.76 22.90 -17.73
C GLY A 117 -24.81 21.49 -18.31
N SER A 118 -23.90 20.59 -17.94
CA SER A 118 -23.78 19.26 -18.54
C SER A 118 -24.79 18.26 -17.97
N ARG A 119 -25.20 17.29 -18.79
CA ARG A 119 -25.96 16.10 -18.34
C ARG A 119 -25.08 15.09 -17.58
N ARG A 120 -23.75 15.25 -17.63
CA ARG A 120 -22.77 14.38 -16.95
C ARG A 120 -21.67 15.21 -16.26
N PRO A 121 -21.99 16.08 -15.28
CA PRO A 121 -21.00 17.02 -14.73
C PRO A 121 -19.73 16.36 -14.19
N SER A 122 -19.86 15.27 -13.41
CA SER A 122 -18.69 14.52 -12.91
C SER A 122 -17.82 13.96 -14.03
N GLY A 123 -18.45 13.54 -15.14
CA GLY A 123 -17.76 13.04 -16.32
C GLY A 123 -17.00 14.14 -17.06
N GLU A 124 -17.60 15.32 -17.25
CA GLU A 124 -16.93 16.47 -17.87
C GLU A 124 -15.77 16.99 -17.01
N LEU A 125 -15.93 17.03 -15.67
CA LEU A 125 -14.86 17.41 -14.76
C LEU A 125 -13.68 16.44 -14.86
N LEU A 126 -13.96 15.13 -14.93
CA LEU A 126 -12.93 14.12 -15.10
C LEU A 126 -12.23 14.22 -16.46
N ASP A 127 -12.98 14.49 -17.52
CA ASP A 127 -12.43 14.70 -18.87
C ASP A 127 -11.51 15.95 -18.88
N LEU A 128 -11.90 17.04 -18.18
CA LEU A 128 -11.08 18.24 -17.99
C LEU A 128 -9.79 17.95 -17.21
N ILE A 129 -9.88 17.18 -16.11
CA ILE A 129 -8.72 16.79 -15.31
C ILE A 129 -7.76 15.92 -16.15
N SER A 130 -8.29 14.95 -16.89
CA SER A 130 -7.50 14.01 -17.71
C SER A 130 -6.87 14.65 -18.94
N ALA A 131 -7.37 15.82 -19.37
CA ALA A 131 -6.74 16.63 -20.41
C ALA A 131 -5.50 17.39 -19.91
N GLN A 132 -5.43 17.68 -18.60
CA GLN A 132 -4.36 18.46 -17.99
C GLN A 132 -3.34 17.59 -17.24
N VAL A 133 -3.72 16.39 -16.83
CA VAL A 133 -2.86 15.48 -16.07
C VAL A 133 -2.73 14.15 -16.83
N PRO A 134 -1.51 13.65 -17.07
CA PRO A 134 -1.30 12.33 -17.66
C PRO A 134 -2.06 11.24 -16.90
N ILE A 135 -2.69 10.30 -17.61
CA ILE A 135 -3.50 9.26 -16.94
C ILE A 135 -2.64 8.35 -16.07
N SER A 136 -1.34 8.20 -16.38
CA SER A 136 -0.40 7.49 -15.51
C SER A 136 -0.23 8.16 -14.14
N ASN A 137 -0.45 9.47 -14.04
CA ASN A 137 -0.35 10.23 -12.79
C ASN A 137 -1.68 10.28 -12.03
N LEU A 138 -2.81 10.21 -12.75
CA LEU A 138 -4.15 10.10 -12.18
C LEU A 138 -4.46 8.70 -11.66
N ALA A 139 -3.78 7.67 -12.16
CA ALA A 139 -3.96 6.30 -11.71
C ALA A 139 -3.65 6.13 -10.22
N PRO A 140 -4.39 5.26 -9.51
CA PRO A 140 -4.21 5.02 -8.09
C PRO A 140 -3.00 4.13 -7.76
N TYR A 141 -2.29 3.64 -8.78
CA TYR A 141 -1.22 2.65 -8.62
C TYR A 141 -0.01 3.24 -7.88
N GLU A 142 0.38 2.58 -6.80
CA GLU A 142 1.50 2.96 -5.95
C GLU A 142 2.33 1.72 -5.58
N THR A 143 3.61 1.74 -5.92
CA THR A 143 4.48 0.56 -5.80
C THR A 143 5.52 0.71 -4.70
N ARG A 144 5.65 1.88 -4.08
CA ARG A 144 6.71 2.20 -3.10
C ARG A 144 6.16 2.56 -1.73
N ALA A 145 5.08 3.32 -1.68
CA ALA A 145 4.48 3.79 -0.43
C ALA A 145 3.22 2.98 -0.05
N PRO A 146 2.84 2.93 1.23
CA PRO A 146 1.55 2.40 1.62
C PRO A 146 0.41 3.28 1.09
N VAL A 147 -0.74 2.65 0.80
CA VAL A 147 -1.94 3.31 0.26
C VAL A 147 -3.13 3.18 1.21
N THR A 148 -4.06 4.14 1.10
CA THR A 148 -5.32 4.20 1.84
C THR A 148 -6.43 4.78 0.97
N GLY A 149 -7.68 4.62 1.38
CA GLY A 149 -8.86 5.24 0.78
C GLY A 149 -9.11 4.82 -0.66
N SER A 150 -9.21 5.79 -1.57
CA SER A 150 -9.48 5.57 -3.00
C SER A 150 -8.44 4.71 -3.71
N ARG A 151 -7.22 4.66 -3.16
CA ARG A 151 -6.10 3.88 -3.70
C ARG A 151 -5.98 2.49 -3.07
N PHE A 152 -6.78 2.19 -2.05
CA PHE A 152 -6.80 0.89 -1.41
C PHE A 152 -7.82 -0.02 -2.13
N PHE A 153 -7.36 -1.20 -2.54
CA PHE A 153 -8.14 -2.20 -3.28
C PHE A 153 -8.06 -3.55 -2.59
N GLY A 154 -9.18 -4.28 -2.61
CA GLY A 154 -9.27 -5.59 -2.01
C GLY A 154 -9.18 -5.54 -0.48
N ARG A 155 -8.96 -6.71 0.11
CA ARG A 155 -8.78 -6.91 1.57
C ARG A 155 -9.98 -6.53 2.44
N GLU A 156 -11.18 -6.43 1.86
CA GLU A 156 -12.38 -6.05 2.58
C GLU A 156 -12.71 -7.06 3.69
N TYR A 157 -12.42 -8.34 3.46
CA TYR A 157 -12.61 -9.40 4.45
C TYR A 157 -11.64 -9.26 5.64
N GLU A 158 -10.36 -9.00 5.36
CA GLU A 158 -9.33 -8.80 6.38
C GLU A 158 -9.58 -7.53 7.19
N ILE A 159 -10.01 -6.43 6.56
CA ILE A 159 -10.47 -5.21 7.25
C ILE A 159 -11.64 -5.53 8.16
N SER A 160 -12.68 -6.19 7.62
CA SER A 160 -13.88 -6.52 8.40
C SER A 160 -13.54 -7.38 9.61
N ARG A 161 -12.63 -8.35 9.48
CA ARG A 161 -12.18 -9.16 10.62
C ARG A 161 -11.58 -8.33 11.74
N VAL A 162 -10.74 -7.34 11.40
CA VAL A 162 -10.08 -6.49 12.40
C VAL A 162 -11.07 -5.52 13.04
N VAL A 163 -11.87 -4.83 12.23
CA VAL A 163 -12.79 -3.77 12.70
C VAL A 163 -13.98 -4.36 13.47
N SER A 164 -14.50 -5.52 13.06
CA SER A 164 -15.65 -6.15 13.70
C SER A 164 -15.32 -6.89 15.01
N ASN A 165 -14.04 -7.10 15.35
CA ASN A 165 -13.62 -7.80 16.57
C ASN A 165 -12.69 -6.94 17.44
N PRO A 166 -13.18 -5.82 18.02
CA PRO A 166 -12.35 -4.87 18.78
C PRO A 166 -11.74 -5.48 20.06
N ASP A 167 -12.26 -6.62 20.52
CA ASP A 167 -11.78 -7.34 21.71
C ASP A 167 -10.70 -8.37 21.45
N THR A 168 -10.39 -8.64 20.18
CA THR A 168 -9.40 -9.63 19.78
C THR A 168 -8.14 -8.94 19.28
N ASN A 169 -6.96 -9.39 19.70
CA ASN A 169 -5.71 -8.96 19.08
C ASN A 169 -5.53 -9.67 17.75
N HIS A 170 -4.94 -9.01 16.77
CA HIS A 170 -4.74 -9.56 15.42
C HIS A 170 -3.26 -9.53 15.02
N ALA A 171 -2.82 -10.58 14.35
CA ALA A 171 -1.50 -10.68 13.73
C ALA A 171 -1.67 -10.77 12.21
N ILE A 172 -1.38 -9.68 11.51
CA ILE A 172 -1.39 -9.56 10.06
C ILE A 172 -0.03 -10.05 9.53
N LEU A 173 -0.02 -11.27 9.01
CA LEU A 173 1.21 -11.95 8.59
C LEU A 173 1.26 -12.05 7.07
N GLY A 174 2.44 -11.88 6.48
CA GLY A 174 2.63 -12.06 5.05
C GLY A 174 3.95 -11.49 4.55
N ILE A 175 4.25 -11.67 3.27
CA ILE A 175 5.52 -11.26 2.66
C ILE A 175 5.67 -9.74 2.55
N ARG A 176 6.86 -9.26 2.18
CA ARG A 176 7.08 -7.84 1.89
C ARG A 176 6.24 -7.44 0.66
N ARG A 177 5.68 -6.22 0.71
CA ARG A 177 4.86 -5.62 -0.35
C ARG A 177 3.52 -6.32 -0.68
N ILE A 178 3.05 -7.25 0.15
CA ILE A 178 1.71 -7.86 0.00
C ILE A 178 0.54 -6.95 0.42
N GLY A 179 0.85 -5.82 1.07
CA GLY A 179 -0.12 -4.82 1.51
C GLY A 179 -0.33 -4.70 3.01
N LYS A 180 0.53 -5.30 3.86
CA LYS A 180 0.40 -5.24 5.34
C LYS A 180 0.30 -3.81 5.90
N THR A 181 1.30 -2.95 5.60
CA THR A 181 1.30 -1.55 6.03
C THR A 181 0.11 -0.78 5.47
N SER A 182 -0.28 -1.03 4.21
CA SER A 182 -1.45 -0.39 3.61
C SER A 182 -2.74 -0.79 4.33
N LEU A 183 -2.88 -2.07 4.70
CA LEU A 183 -4.01 -2.58 5.48
C LEU A 183 -4.05 -1.94 6.87
N LEU A 184 -2.92 -1.85 7.58
CA LEU A 184 -2.84 -1.18 8.88
C LEU A 184 -3.23 0.30 8.79
N ARG A 185 -2.72 1.02 7.78
CA ARG A 185 -3.04 2.43 7.56
C ARG A 185 -4.49 2.64 7.16
N GLU A 186 -5.09 1.70 6.43
CA GLU A 186 -6.50 1.77 6.08
C GLU A 186 -7.39 1.50 7.30
N VAL A 187 -7.03 0.52 8.14
CA VAL A 187 -7.69 0.31 9.44
C VAL A 187 -7.56 1.56 10.32
N GLU A 188 -6.38 2.17 10.41
CA GLU A 188 -6.17 3.43 11.11
C GLU A 188 -7.14 4.51 10.61
N ARG A 189 -7.24 4.68 9.29
CA ARG A 189 -8.11 5.67 8.66
C ARG A 189 -9.58 5.43 9.01
N LEU A 190 -10.05 4.19 8.91
CA LEU A 190 -11.44 3.82 9.20
C LEU A 190 -11.79 4.03 10.68
N LEU A 191 -10.91 3.62 11.60
CA LEU A 191 -11.12 3.80 13.04
C LEU A 191 -11.16 5.28 13.46
N ARG A 192 -10.37 6.14 12.80
CA ARG A 192 -10.37 7.59 13.05
C ARG A 192 -11.57 8.32 12.44
N GLN A 193 -12.16 7.77 11.38
CA GLN A 193 -13.32 8.34 10.69
C GLN A 193 -14.67 7.81 11.21
N ALA A 194 -14.65 6.84 12.13
CA ALA A 194 -15.84 6.32 12.77
C ALA A 194 -16.60 7.42 13.55
N GLN A 195 -17.90 7.22 13.78
CA GLN A 195 -18.72 8.16 14.54
C GLN A 195 -18.23 8.36 15.98
N ASP A 196 -17.67 7.30 16.58
CA ASP A 196 -16.95 7.34 17.84
C ASP A 196 -15.47 6.96 17.58
N PRO A 197 -14.59 7.96 17.34
CA PRO A 197 -13.21 7.70 16.97
C PRO A 197 -12.42 7.03 18.09
N ALA A 198 -11.84 5.87 17.79
CA ALA A 198 -10.96 5.18 18.74
C ALA A 198 -9.62 5.94 18.93
N GLN A 199 -9.02 5.80 20.12
CA GLN A 199 -7.66 6.28 20.35
C GLN A 199 -6.66 5.33 19.70
N VAL A 200 -6.26 5.64 18.47
CA VAL A 200 -5.31 4.81 17.69
C VAL A 200 -3.87 5.31 17.84
N VAL A 201 -2.97 4.40 18.19
CA VAL A 201 -1.52 4.64 18.27
C VAL A 201 -0.82 3.75 17.25
N TYR A 202 -0.33 4.37 16.17
CA TYR A 202 0.50 3.68 15.17
C TYR A 202 1.98 3.73 15.57
N LEU A 203 2.68 2.61 15.49
CA LEU A 203 4.12 2.48 15.76
C LEU A 203 4.79 1.70 14.61
N GLU A 204 5.89 2.24 14.13
CA GLU A 204 6.81 1.54 13.22
C GLU A 204 7.91 0.92 14.07
N CYS A 205 7.89 -0.40 14.17
CA CYS A 205 8.70 -1.14 15.15
C CYS A 205 10.11 -1.48 14.66
N SER A 206 10.43 -1.18 13.40
CA SER A 206 11.77 -1.40 12.82
C SER A 206 12.88 -0.71 13.60
N ASP A 207 12.59 0.49 14.12
CA ASP A 207 13.55 1.38 14.78
C ASP A 207 13.53 1.24 16.31
N LEU A 208 12.65 0.40 16.86
CA LEU A 208 12.51 0.21 18.30
C LEU A 208 13.45 -0.91 18.75
N LEU A 209 14.61 -0.53 19.28
CA LEU A 209 15.70 -1.47 19.57
C LEU A 209 15.65 -2.06 20.99
N SER A 210 14.73 -1.60 21.86
CA SER A 210 14.58 -2.10 23.23
C SER A 210 13.14 -1.99 23.74
N THR A 211 12.83 -2.73 24.81
CA THR A 211 11.56 -2.57 25.55
C THR A 211 11.37 -1.13 26.04
N GLU A 212 12.45 -0.46 26.45
CA GLU A 212 12.39 0.92 26.91
C GLU A 212 12.04 1.88 25.78
N ASP A 213 12.60 1.71 24.59
CA ASP A 213 12.29 2.53 23.42
C ASP A 213 10.81 2.42 23.04
N TYR A 214 10.26 1.19 23.06
CA TYR A 214 8.83 0.96 22.86
C TYR A 214 7.98 1.71 23.88
N VAL A 215 8.27 1.54 25.18
CA VAL A 215 7.50 2.17 26.26
C VAL A 215 7.59 3.69 26.17
N ARG A 216 8.79 4.22 25.92
CA ARG A 216 9.05 5.66 25.76
C ARG A 216 8.24 6.23 24.60
N GLU A 217 8.22 5.54 23.46
CA GLU A 217 7.49 5.98 22.27
C GLU A 217 5.97 5.95 22.49
N VAL A 218 5.44 4.91 23.14
CA VAL A 218 4.02 4.84 23.53
C VAL A 218 3.65 6.00 24.46
N VAL A 219 4.44 6.25 25.50
CA VAL A 219 4.19 7.32 26.47
C VAL A 219 4.29 8.68 25.80
N ARG A 220 5.25 8.88 24.90
CA ARG A 220 5.38 10.10 24.09
C ARG A 220 4.14 10.37 23.25
N LYS A 221 3.50 9.35 22.68
CA LYS A 221 2.29 9.51 21.85
C LYS A 221 1.01 9.69 22.68
N LEU A 222 0.90 9.02 23.82
CA LEU A 222 -0.31 9.06 24.67
C LEU A 222 -0.30 10.23 25.66
N ASN A 223 0.80 10.43 26.39
CA ASN A 223 0.94 11.48 27.38
C ASN A 223 2.42 11.85 27.64
N PRO A 224 2.99 12.81 26.87
CA PRO A 224 4.39 13.22 27.01
C PRO A 224 4.81 13.66 28.41
N ARG A 225 3.86 14.12 29.24
CA ARG A 225 4.13 14.62 30.60
C ARG A 225 4.59 13.50 31.56
N GLU A 226 4.34 12.24 31.22
CA GLU A 226 4.77 11.09 32.04
C GLU A 226 6.16 10.58 31.68
N LEU A 227 6.81 11.09 30.61
CA LEU A 227 8.16 10.68 30.22
C LEU A 227 9.21 10.76 31.35
N PRO A 228 9.27 11.84 32.17
CA PRO A 228 10.25 11.90 33.25
C PRO A 228 10.05 10.83 34.34
N ARG A 229 8.84 10.24 34.42
CA ARG A 229 8.51 9.22 35.43
C ARG A 229 8.96 7.82 35.02
N LEU A 230 9.31 7.61 33.75
CA LEU A 230 9.70 6.31 33.22
C LEU A 230 10.97 5.77 33.89
N HIS A 231 11.96 6.62 34.13
CA HIS A 231 13.21 6.22 34.79
C HIS A 231 13.06 5.81 36.26
N MET A 232 11.90 6.04 36.87
CA MET A 232 11.66 5.80 38.30
C MET A 232 10.85 4.53 38.59
N GLN A 233 10.43 3.77 37.57
CA GLN A 233 9.47 2.66 37.76
C GLN A 233 9.83 1.42 36.94
N LYS A 234 9.47 0.23 37.45
CA LYS A 234 9.56 -1.02 36.67
C LYS A 234 8.43 -1.07 35.64
N TYR A 235 8.78 -1.03 34.36
CA TYR A 235 7.84 -0.93 33.23
C TYR A 235 6.77 -2.02 33.20
N VAL A 236 7.12 -3.27 33.54
CA VAL A 236 6.20 -4.43 33.49
C VAL A 236 4.93 -4.22 34.32
N PHE A 237 5.04 -3.56 35.48
CA PHE A 237 3.89 -3.30 36.36
C PHE A 237 3.23 -1.96 36.05
N PHE A 238 4.02 -0.93 35.76
CA PHE A 238 3.50 0.40 35.51
C PHE A 238 2.74 0.51 34.18
N PHE A 239 3.21 -0.16 33.13
CA PHE A 239 2.69 0.04 31.79
C PHE A 239 1.23 -0.39 31.62
N PRO A 240 0.78 -1.57 32.12
CA PRO A 240 -0.64 -1.91 32.11
C PRO A 240 -1.51 -0.90 32.86
N ASP A 241 -1.06 -0.40 34.02
CA ASP A 241 -1.79 0.59 34.82
C ASP A 241 -1.81 1.96 34.13
N PHE A 242 -0.73 2.34 33.45
CA PHE A 242 -0.65 3.53 32.62
C PHE A 242 -1.67 3.49 31.49
N LEU A 243 -1.72 2.39 30.73
CA LEU A 243 -2.68 2.23 29.64
C LEU A 243 -4.13 2.22 30.13
N GLU A 244 -4.40 1.62 31.30
CA GLU A 244 -5.72 1.66 31.91
C GLU A 244 -6.16 3.09 32.26
N ARG A 245 -5.25 3.91 32.83
CA ARG A 245 -5.52 5.33 33.08
C ARG A 245 -5.79 6.10 31.79
N MET A 246 -5.00 5.84 30.74
CA MET A 246 -5.16 6.52 29.45
C MET A 246 -6.47 6.13 28.76
N ALA A 247 -6.84 4.84 28.76
CA ALA A 247 -8.10 4.34 28.20
C ALA A 247 -9.34 4.93 28.90
N ARG A 248 -9.27 5.10 30.24
CA ARG A 248 -10.31 5.80 31.00
C ARG A 248 -10.40 7.27 30.62
N ALA A 249 -9.26 7.94 30.40
CA ALA A 249 -9.23 9.35 30.01
C ALA A 249 -9.74 9.59 28.59
N SER A 250 -9.50 8.65 27.67
CA SER A 250 -10.03 8.68 26.30
C SER A 250 -11.45 8.17 26.17
N LYS A 251 -12.08 7.72 27.26
CA LYS A 251 -13.42 7.10 27.30
C LYS A 251 -13.57 5.90 26.35
N GLY A 252 -12.47 5.20 26.07
CA GLY A 252 -12.46 4.11 25.10
C GLY A 252 -11.14 3.37 25.06
N LYS A 253 -11.18 2.17 24.48
CA LYS A 253 -10.02 1.30 24.32
C LYS A 253 -8.96 1.93 23.43
N ILE A 254 -7.69 1.75 23.79
CA ILE A 254 -6.55 2.19 22.97
C ILE A 254 -6.23 1.10 21.95
N ILE A 255 -6.18 1.45 20.67
CA ILE A 255 -5.83 0.51 19.60
C ILE A 255 -4.39 0.78 19.17
N PHE A 256 -3.52 -0.20 19.38
CA PHE A 256 -2.14 -0.17 18.92
C PHE A 256 -2.02 -0.85 17.56
N LEU A 257 -1.48 -0.11 16.59
CA LEU A 257 -1.10 -0.64 15.28
C LEU A 257 0.42 -0.73 15.27
N LEU A 258 0.96 -1.95 15.38
CA LEU A 258 2.39 -2.22 15.42
C LEU A 258 2.83 -2.75 14.06
N ASP A 259 3.54 -1.95 13.27
CA ASP A 259 4.05 -2.36 11.96
C ASP A 259 5.52 -2.81 12.05
N GLU A 260 5.93 -3.70 11.15
CA GLU A 260 7.28 -4.29 11.10
C GLU A 260 7.77 -4.87 12.44
N ILE A 261 6.95 -5.70 13.10
CA ILE A 261 7.27 -6.24 14.44
C ILE A 261 8.44 -7.24 14.48
N ASP A 262 8.93 -7.71 13.33
CA ASP A 262 9.95 -8.77 13.27
C ASP A 262 11.23 -8.41 14.07
N ASN A 263 11.69 -7.16 14.03
CA ASN A 263 12.87 -6.73 14.80
C ASN A 263 12.63 -6.80 16.31
N LEU A 264 11.43 -6.43 16.77
CA LEU A 264 11.05 -6.56 18.18
C LEU A 264 10.97 -8.03 18.61
N VAL A 265 10.46 -8.90 17.73
CA VAL A 265 10.41 -10.35 17.95
C VAL A 265 11.81 -10.91 18.18
N ILE A 266 12.75 -10.63 17.27
CA ILE A 266 14.15 -11.09 17.35
C ILE A 266 14.77 -10.63 18.68
N MET A 267 14.63 -9.35 19.00
CA MET A 267 15.23 -8.75 20.20
C MET A 267 14.70 -9.35 21.50
N GLN A 268 13.42 -9.74 21.54
CA GLN A 268 12.77 -10.29 22.73
C GLN A 268 12.98 -11.79 22.92
N ARG A 269 13.62 -12.49 21.98
CA ARG A 269 13.87 -13.93 22.12
C ARG A 269 14.61 -14.23 23.42
N GLY A 270 14.04 -15.15 24.20
CA GLY A 270 14.56 -15.56 25.51
C GLY A 270 13.96 -14.81 26.69
N SER A 271 13.79 -13.48 26.62
CA SER A 271 13.24 -12.69 27.74
C SER A 271 11.73 -12.52 27.68
N TRP A 272 11.17 -12.29 26.49
CA TRP A 272 9.75 -12.12 26.21
C TRP A 272 9.03 -11.12 27.14
N GLU A 273 9.77 -10.19 27.74
CA GLU A 273 9.26 -9.25 28.76
C GLU A 273 8.24 -8.29 28.14
N LEU A 274 8.55 -7.74 26.97
CA LEU A 274 7.67 -6.85 26.22
C LEU A 274 6.34 -7.54 25.91
N PHE A 275 6.37 -8.72 25.30
CA PHE A 275 5.15 -9.42 24.89
C PHE A 275 4.32 -9.91 26.09
N ARG A 276 4.95 -10.27 27.21
CA ARG A 276 4.23 -10.53 28.46
C ARG A 276 3.52 -9.28 28.98
N MET A 277 4.17 -8.13 28.91
CA MET A 277 3.59 -6.83 29.26
C MET A 277 2.42 -6.46 28.33
N LEU A 278 2.56 -6.64 27.01
CA LEU A 278 1.46 -6.39 26.04
C LEU A 278 0.26 -7.32 26.28
N ARG A 279 0.53 -8.59 26.60
CA ARG A 279 -0.53 -9.55 26.94
C ARG A 279 -1.25 -9.16 28.23
N ALA A 280 -0.52 -8.76 29.26
CA ALA A 280 -1.11 -8.29 30.51
C ALA A 280 -1.99 -7.04 30.31
N SER A 281 -1.57 -6.08 29.50
CA SER A 281 -2.37 -4.88 29.20
C SER A 281 -3.58 -5.16 28.32
N ALA A 282 -3.49 -6.09 27.36
CA ALA A 282 -4.63 -6.52 26.56
C ALA A 282 -5.69 -7.23 27.41
N ASN A 283 -5.27 -8.14 28.30
CA ASN A 283 -6.17 -8.91 29.18
C ASN A 283 -6.94 -8.04 30.17
N LYS A 284 -6.40 -6.88 30.54
CA LYS A 284 -7.12 -5.87 31.35
C LYS A 284 -8.24 -5.16 30.59
N GLY A 285 -8.35 -5.36 29.27
CA GLY A 285 -9.36 -4.71 28.42
C GLY A 285 -9.05 -3.26 28.04
N ALA A 286 -7.93 -2.69 28.51
CA ALA A 286 -7.58 -1.29 28.26
C ALA A 286 -7.10 -1.03 26.81
N CYS A 287 -6.61 -2.05 26.11
CA CYS A 287 -6.02 -1.89 24.79
C CYS A 287 -6.18 -3.12 23.90
N GLN A 288 -6.10 -2.89 22.59
CA GLN A 288 -6.09 -3.90 21.52
C GLN A 288 -4.78 -3.78 20.75
N TYR A 289 -4.18 -4.90 20.36
CA TYR A 289 -2.98 -4.92 19.53
C TYR A 289 -3.30 -5.52 18.15
N ILE A 290 -2.99 -4.76 17.10
CA ILE A 290 -3.01 -5.21 15.71
C ILE A 290 -1.58 -5.10 15.21
N MET A 291 -0.94 -6.24 14.99
CA MET A 291 0.48 -6.34 14.66
C MET A 291 0.65 -6.77 13.21
N ALA A 292 1.64 -6.24 12.52
CA ALA A 292 2.04 -6.68 11.19
C ALA A 292 3.49 -7.12 11.15
N GLY A 293 3.73 -8.31 10.61
CA GLY A 293 5.06 -8.92 10.52
C GLY A 293 5.18 -9.88 9.35
N PHE A 294 6.38 -10.41 9.17
CA PHE A 294 6.69 -11.39 8.16
C PHE A 294 7.23 -12.69 8.78
N ARG A 295 8.54 -12.94 8.74
CA ARG A 295 9.12 -14.26 9.03
C ARG A 295 9.15 -14.58 10.51
N GLU A 296 9.69 -13.67 11.30
CA GLU A 296 9.96 -13.93 12.70
C GLU A 296 8.63 -13.98 13.46
N ALA A 297 7.73 -13.04 13.17
CA ALA A 297 6.37 -13.08 13.69
C ALA A 297 5.63 -14.37 13.28
N MET A 298 5.81 -14.85 12.05
CA MET A 298 5.16 -16.08 11.58
C MET A 298 5.74 -17.34 12.23
N ARG A 299 7.07 -17.44 12.38
CA ARG A 299 7.73 -18.55 13.08
C ARG A 299 7.23 -18.68 14.51
N GLU A 300 7.23 -17.55 15.24
CA GLU A 300 6.82 -17.49 16.64
C GLU A 300 5.32 -17.80 16.85
N GLN A 301 4.45 -17.50 15.87
CA GLN A 301 3.03 -17.82 15.94
C GLN A 301 2.73 -19.33 16.06
N TYR A 302 3.62 -20.20 15.55
CA TYR A 302 3.45 -21.67 15.58
C TYR A 302 4.24 -22.37 16.69
N LEU A 303 5.06 -21.64 17.45
CA LEU A 303 5.84 -22.19 18.56
C LEU A 303 5.02 -22.13 19.85
N LEU A 304 4.72 -23.29 20.44
CA LEU A 304 3.88 -23.39 21.66
C LEU A 304 4.42 -22.57 22.84
N ASP A 305 5.75 -22.51 22.99
CA ASP A 305 6.42 -21.77 24.07
C ASP A 305 6.56 -20.27 23.77
N SER A 306 6.12 -19.82 22.60
CA SER A 306 6.21 -18.42 22.19
C SER A 306 5.10 -17.58 22.83
N PRO A 307 5.39 -16.35 23.28
CA PRO A 307 4.36 -15.41 23.71
C PRO A 307 3.49 -14.90 22.55
N PHE A 308 3.78 -15.25 21.30
CA PHE A 308 2.86 -15.01 20.19
C PHE A 308 1.75 -16.06 20.10
N TYR A 309 2.04 -17.30 20.51
CA TYR A 309 1.06 -18.37 20.51
C TYR A 309 -0.15 -17.99 21.37
N ASN A 310 -1.34 -18.07 20.77
CA ASN A 310 -2.63 -17.64 21.33
C ASN A 310 -2.73 -16.18 21.80
N PHE A 311 -1.75 -15.32 21.51
CA PHE A 311 -1.85 -13.90 21.85
C PHE A 311 -2.75 -13.13 20.89
N ALA A 312 -2.70 -13.48 19.61
CA ALA A 312 -3.42 -12.81 18.54
C ALA A 312 -3.95 -13.80 17.50
N GLN A 313 -5.11 -13.47 16.93
CA GLN A 313 -5.69 -14.21 15.83
C GLN A 313 -4.92 -13.93 14.54
N GLU A 314 -4.48 -14.97 13.85
CA GLU A 314 -3.78 -14.86 12.58
C GLU A 314 -4.70 -14.36 11.45
N ILE A 315 -4.23 -13.35 10.73
CA ILE A 315 -4.74 -12.88 9.45
C ILE A 315 -3.58 -12.99 8.45
N ARG A 316 -3.54 -14.10 7.72
CA ARG A 316 -2.51 -14.33 6.70
C ARG A 316 -2.91 -13.62 5.39
N LEU A 317 -2.10 -12.64 4.97
CA LEU A 317 -2.24 -12.00 3.68
C LEU A 317 -1.54 -12.82 2.60
N SER A 318 -2.34 -13.37 1.68
CA SER A 318 -1.90 -14.02 0.45
C SER A 318 -1.94 -13.06 -0.74
N GLU A 319 -1.58 -13.52 -1.93
CA GLU A 319 -1.82 -12.83 -3.20
C GLU A 319 -3.31 -12.53 -3.42
N PHE A 320 -3.58 -11.63 -4.35
CA PHE A 320 -4.96 -11.35 -4.75
C PHE A 320 -5.57 -12.56 -5.45
N THR A 321 -6.86 -12.76 -5.18
CA THR A 321 -7.70 -13.60 -6.02
C THR A 321 -7.82 -12.99 -7.42
N ARG A 322 -8.19 -13.80 -8.42
CA ARG A 322 -8.44 -13.30 -9.79
C ARG A 322 -9.46 -12.16 -9.82
N ARG A 323 -10.48 -12.20 -8.95
CA ARG A 323 -11.48 -11.12 -8.82
C ARG A 323 -10.86 -9.83 -8.27
N GLN A 324 -10.09 -9.91 -7.18
CA GLN A 324 -9.42 -8.73 -6.62
C GLN A 324 -8.41 -8.13 -7.61
N ALA A 325 -7.68 -8.97 -8.35
CA ALA A 325 -6.78 -8.53 -9.40
C ALA A 325 -7.56 -7.84 -10.54
N GLN A 326 -8.70 -8.41 -10.96
CA GLN A 326 -9.58 -7.78 -11.94
C GLN A 326 -10.04 -6.40 -11.48
N ASP A 327 -10.47 -6.25 -10.23
CA ASP A 327 -10.95 -4.97 -9.70
C ASP A 327 -9.81 -3.92 -9.66
N LEU A 328 -8.60 -4.33 -9.29
CA LEU A 328 -7.40 -3.48 -9.31
C LEU A 328 -6.98 -3.06 -10.74
N ILE A 329 -7.16 -3.93 -11.73
CA ILE A 329 -6.76 -3.67 -13.12
C ILE A 329 -7.84 -2.83 -13.84
N LEU A 330 -9.08 -3.32 -13.85
CA LEU A 330 -10.14 -2.75 -14.69
C LEU A 330 -10.70 -1.45 -14.14
N THR A 331 -10.99 -1.38 -12.82
CA THR A 331 -11.68 -0.22 -12.23
C THR A 331 -10.93 1.09 -12.50
N PRO A 332 -9.61 1.19 -12.24
CA PRO A 332 -8.90 2.44 -12.50
C PRO A 332 -8.78 2.75 -13.99
N MET A 333 -8.54 1.74 -14.84
CA MET A 333 -8.42 1.95 -16.29
C MET A 333 -9.72 2.46 -16.90
N GLU A 334 -10.86 1.88 -16.52
CA GLU A 334 -12.17 2.31 -17.00
C GLU A 334 -12.51 3.72 -16.49
N ASN A 335 -12.19 4.02 -15.24
CA ASN A 335 -12.36 5.35 -14.67
C ASN A 335 -11.45 6.38 -15.37
N LEU A 336 -10.28 5.98 -15.86
CA LEU A 336 -9.39 6.81 -16.71
C LEU A 336 -9.80 6.87 -18.19
N ARG A 337 -10.99 6.37 -18.53
CA ARG A 337 -11.50 6.28 -19.92
C ARG A 337 -10.65 5.41 -20.84
N VAL A 338 -9.87 4.48 -20.29
CA VAL A 338 -9.11 3.51 -21.08
C VAL A 338 -10.03 2.33 -21.42
N ARG A 339 -10.26 2.13 -22.72
CA ARG A 339 -11.06 0.99 -23.20
C ARG A 339 -10.21 -0.28 -23.15
N ILE A 340 -10.72 -1.35 -22.54
CA ILE A 340 -10.04 -2.64 -22.51
C ILE A 340 -10.74 -3.61 -23.47
N ARG A 341 -10.01 -4.06 -24.50
CA ARG A 341 -10.43 -5.13 -25.41
C ARG A 341 -10.07 -6.48 -24.81
N ASN A 342 -10.97 -7.44 -24.99
CA ASN A 342 -10.85 -8.80 -24.45
C ASN A 342 -10.45 -8.84 -22.96
N LYS A 343 -11.31 -8.27 -22.10
CA LYS A 343 -11.04 -8.06 -20.66
C LYS A 343 -10.56 -9.34 -19.96
N GLU A 344 -11.16 -10.48 -20.25
CA GLU A 344 -10.82 -11.75 -19.59
C GLU A 344 -9.40 -12.23 -19.92
N GLU A 345 -8.98 -12.09 -21.18
CA GLU A 345 -7.64 -12.44 -21.63
C GLU A 345 -6.60 -11.47 -21.05
N VAL A 346 -6.88 -10.16 -21.09
CA VAL A 346 -5.99 -9.14 -20.53
C VAL A 346 -5.77 -9.35 -19.03
N VAL A 347 -6.86 -9.53 -18.27
CA VAL A 347 -6.79 -9.80 -16.83
C VAL A 347 -6.12 -11.14 -16.56
N GLY A 348 -6.44 -12.18 -17.32
CA GLY A 348 -5.85 -13.52 -17.19
C GLY A 348 -4.34 -13.47 -17.35
N ARG A 349 -3.85 -12.84 -18.43
CA ARG A 349 -2.42 -12.73 -18.71
C ARG A 349 -1.68 -11.92 -17.65
N ILE A 350 -2.19 -10.74 -17.25
CA ILE A 350 -1.56 -9.95 -16.18
C ILE A 350 -1.55 -10.75 -14.87
N TYR A 351 -2.64 -11.43 -14.53
CA TYR A 351 -2.73 -12.24 -13.31
C TYR A 351 -1.72 -13.38 -13.28
N GLU A 352 -1.58 -14.12 -14.38
CA GLU A 352 -0.65 -15.25 -14.53
C GLU A 352 0.81 -14.78 -14.53
N GLU A 353 1.12 -13.71 -15.26
CA GLU A 353 2.48 -13.15 -15.33
C GLU A 353 2.93 -12.59 -13.97
N THR A 354 2.00 -12.03 -13.18
CA THR A 354 2.29 -11.42 -11.87
C THR A 354 2.01 -12.34 -10.68
N ALA A 355 1.51 -13.57 -10.91
CA ALA A 355 1.09 -14.49 -9.86
C ALA A 355 0.07 -13.89 -8.86
N GLY A 356 -0.73 -12.90 -9.28
CA GLY A 356 -1.68 -12.22 -8.40
C GLY A 356 -1.05 -11.28 -7.35
N GLN A 357 0.27 -11.03 -7.41
CA GLN A 357 0.96 -10.16 -6.46
C GLN A 357 0.55 -8.69 -6.64
N PRO A 358 -0.09 -8.04 -5.64
CA PRO A 358 -0.66 -6.69 -5.80
C PRO A 358 0.36 -5.64 -6.26
N ASN A 359 1.58 -5.70 -5.72
CA ASN A 359 2.64 -4.76 -6.09
C ASN A 359 3.11 -4.93 -7.54
N LEU A 360 3.17 -6.17 -8.05
CA LEU A 360 3.55 -6.46 -9.44
C LEU A 360 2.45 -6.06 -10.42
N ILE A 361 1.18 -6.33 -10.10
CA ILE A 361 0.03 -5.90 -10.90
C ILE A 361 0.02 -4.39 -11.08
N GLN A 362 0.18 -3.64 -9.98
CA GLN A 362 0.21 -2.17 -10.02
C GLN A 362 1.37 -1.64 -10.87
N TYR A 363 2.56 -2.23 -10.70
CA TYR A 363 3.74 -1.86 -11.48
C TYR A 363 3.50 -2.11 -12.98
N TYR A 364 2.93 -3.26 -13.34
CA TYR A 364 2.53 -3.58 -14.71
C TYR A 364 1.59 -2.54 -15.28
N CYS A 365 0.50 -2.24 -14.56
CA CYS A 365 -0.51 -1.30 -15.03
C CYS A 365 0.05 0.13 -15.16
N THR A 366 1.00 0.52 -14.30
CA THR A 366 1.72 1.79 -14.43
C THR A 366 2.51 1.87 -15.73
N ILE A 367 3.21 0.80 -16.13
CA ILE A 367 3.95 0.79 -17.40
C ILE A 367 2.98 0.90 -18.58
N LEU A 368 1.88 0.13 -18.58
CA LEU A 368 0.86 0.22 -19.62
C LEU A 368 0.31 1.64 -19.78
N LEU A 369 -0.06 2.29 -18.68
CA LEU A 369 -0.60 3.65 -18.72
C LEU A 369 0.43 4.67 -19.23
N ARG A 370 1.71 4.54 -18.82
CA ARG A 370 2.78 5.41 -19.35
C ARG A 370 2.96 5.24 -20.85
N GLN A 371 2.88 4.02 -21.36
CA GLN A 371 2.92 3.79 -22.80
C GLN A 371 1.73 4.44 -23.50
N LEU A 372 0.51 4.29 -22.97
CA LEU A 372 -0.68 4.95 -23.52
C LEU A 372 -0.54 6.47 -23.59
N ASP A 373 0.04 7.09 -22.55
CA ASP A 373 0.35 8.52 -22.56
C ASP A 373 1.39 8.91 -23.63
N LEU A 374 2.40 8.07 -23.87
CA LEU A 374 3.40 8.31 -24.93
C LEU A 374 2.82 8.21 -26.35
N VAL A 375 1.97 7.22 -26.63
CA VAL A 375 1.34 7.05 -27.95
C VAL A 375 0.06 7.87 -28.13
N GLY A 376 -0.44 8.52 -27.08
CA GLY A 376 -1.70 9.26 -27.12
C GLY A 376 -2.93 8.37 -27.33
N LYS A 377 -2.87 7.09 -26.94
CA LYS A 377 -3.97 6.12 -27.08
C LYS A 377 -4.73 5.97 -25.77
N ARG A 378 -5.99 5.53 -25.86
CA ARG A 378 -6.88 5.23 -24.71
C ARG A 378 -7.52 3.85 -24.87
N GLU A 379 -6.75 2.89 -25.35
CA GLU A 379 -7.20 1.51 -25.54
C GLU A 379 -6.07 0.52 -25.21
N VAL A 380 -6.41 -0.56 -24.50
CA VAL A 380 -5.52 -1.69 -24.20
C VAL A 380 -6.17 -2.97 -24.71
N GLY A 381 -5.44 -3.73 -25.52
CA GLY A 381 -5.80 -5.10 -25.90
C GLY A 381 -4.69 -6.09 -25.53
N PRO A 382 -4.90 -7.40 -25.76
CA PRO A 382 -3.87 -8.43 -25.56
C PRO A 382 -2.55 -8.13 -26.27
N GLU A 383 -2.60 -7.49 -27.44
CA GLU A 383 -1.45 -7.02 -28.22
C GLU A 383 -0.73 -5.82 -27.63
N SER A 384 -1.40 -5.06 -26.75
CA SER A 384 -0.81 -3.94 -26.00
C SER A 384 -0.06 -4.42 -24.76
N LEU A 385 -0.30 -5.67 -24.34
CA LEU A 385 0.44 -6.26 -23.24
C LEU A 385 1.89 -6.43 -23.69
N ILE A 386 2.74 -5.66 -23.03
CA ILE A 386 4.16 -5.64 -23.26
C ILE A 386 4.66 -7.08 -23.08
N ASP A 387 5.61 -7.50 -23.91
CA ASP A 387 6.44 -8.62 -23.49
C ASP A 387 7.17 -8.18 -22.22
N VAL A 388 6.67 -8.61 -21.07
CA VAL A 388 7.25 -8.35 -19.74
C VAL A 388 8.75 -8.66 -19.71
N TYR A 389 9.19 -9.55 -20.60
CA TYR A 389 10.56 -9.91 -20.87
C TYR A 389 11.41 -8.82 -21.56
N ALA A 390 10.83 -7.71 -22.03
CA ALA A 390 11.55 -6.62 -22.67
C ALA A 390 11.76 -5.43 -21.73
N ASP A 391 10.88 -5.26 -20.73
CA ASP A 391 10.99 -4.13 -19.79
C ASP A 391 12.02 -4.45 -18.67
N GLU A 392 13.18 -3.78 -18.72
CA GLU A 392 14.23 -3.94 -17.72
C GLU A 392 13.78 -3.54 -16.31
N GLY A 393 12.91 -2.53 -16.22
CA GLY A 393 12.33 -2.08 -14.94
C GLY A 393 11.52 -3.18 -14.26
N PHE A 394 10.67 -3.86 -15.03
CA PHE A 394 9.86 -4.98 -14.54
C PHE A 394 10.73 -6.16 -14.13
N LYS A 395 11.71 -6.55 -14.95
CA LYS A 395 12.66 -7.63 -14.60
C LYS A 395 13.36 -7.35 -13.28
N SER A 396 13.93 -6.16 -13.16
CA SER A 396 14.64 -5.73 -11.96
C SER A 396 13.72 -5.74 -10.74
N HIS A 397 12.49 -5.26 -10.89
CA HIS A 397 11.50 -5.23 -9.81
C HIS A 397 11.03 -6.63 -9.37
N LEU A 398 10.81 -7.54 -10.32
CA LEU A 398 10.47 -8.94 -10.06
C LEU A 398 11.59 -9.66 -9.30
N LEU A 399 12.84 -9.53 -9.76
CA LEU A 399 14.01 -10.12 -9.15
C LEU A 399 14.28 -9.53 -7.76
N THR A 400 14.15 -8.21 -7.62
CA THR A 400 14.26 -7.53 -6.32
C THR A 400 13.23 -8.05 -5.33
N SER A 401 11.98 -8.26 -5.77
CA SER A 401 10.93 -8.84 -4.92
C SER A 401 11.31 -10.24 -4.44
N PHE A 402 11.82 -11.10 -5.32
CA PHE A 402 12.32 -12.43 -4.95
C PHE A 402 13.44 -12.35 -3.91
N MET A 403 14.47 -11.53 -4.16
CA MET A 403 15.62 -11.39 -3.28
C MET A 403 15.27 -10.80 -1.91
N GLN A 404 14.28 -9.90 -1.84
CA GLN A 404 13.82 -9.31 -0.58
C GLN A 404 12.93 -10.25 0.24
N ASN A 405 12.31 -11.26 -0.38
CA ASN A 405 11.39 -12.18 0.27
C ASN A 405 11.97 -13.58 0.53
N THR A 406 13.23 -13.84 0.17
CA THR A 406 13.92 -15.14 0.34
C THR A 406 15.25 -15.02 1.09
N GLU A 407 15.63 -16.04 1.86
CA GLU A 407 16.96 -16.23 2.46
C GLU A 407 17.77 -17.20 1.59
N ASN A 408 19.00 -17.47 2.03
CA ASN A 408 19.92 -18.33 1.33
C ASN A 408 19.38 -19.75 1.15
N ARG A 409 18.72 -20.30 2.17
CA ARG A 409 17.97 -21.56 2.07
C ARG A 409 16.92 -21.58 0.96
N GLU A 410 16.01 -20.60 0.90
CA GLU A 410 14.97 -20.58 -0.13
C GLU A 410 15.55 -20.35 -1.53
N LYS A 411 16.58 -19.49 -1.65
CA LYS A 411 17.31 -19.27 -2.90
C LYS A 411 17.96 -20.55 -3.40
N ALA A 412 18.65 -21.29 -2.52
CA ALA A 412 19.29 -22.55 -2.85
C ALA A 412 18.29 -23.56 -3.41
N LEU A 413 17.10 -23.66 -2.79
CA LEU A 413 16.04 -24.54 -3.26
C LEU A 413 15.57 -24.16 -4.66
N VAL A 414 15.26 -22.88 -4.90
CA VAL A 414 14.82 -22.40 -6.22
C VAL A 414 15.88 -22.65 -7.30
N TYR A 415 17.14 -22.31 -7.01
CA TYR A 415 18.24 -22.50 -7.96
C TYR A 415 18.46 -23.99 -8.26
N ALA A 416 18.45 -24.85 -7.23
CA ALA A 416 18.62 -26.30 -7.41
C ALA A 416 17.52 -26.90 -8.30
N VAL A 417 16.27 -26.50 -8.08
CA VAL A 417 15.12 -26.95 -8.87
C VAL A 417 15.23 -26.51 -10.33
N LEU A 418 15.55 -25.23 -10.56
CA LEU A 418 15.69 -24.68 -11.91
C LEU A 418 16.82 -25.33 -12.70
N MET A 419 17.92 -25.66 -12.03
CA MET A 419 19.04 -26.33 -12.69
C MET A 419 18.83 -27.85 -12.86
N ALA A 420 17.88 -28.45 -12.14
CA ALA A 420 17.52 -29.86 -12.27
C ALA A 420 16.39 -30.11 -13.27
N SER A 421 15.66 -29.07 -13.68
CA SER A 421 14.51 -29.15 -14.59
C SER A 421 14.85 -28.59 -15.96
N GLU A 422 14.83 -29.42 -17.00
CA GLU A 422 15.02 -29.00 -18.39
C GLU A 422 13.81 -28.20 -18.94
N GLU A 423 12.61 -28.46 -18.39
CA GLU A 423 11.39 -27.69 -18.68
C GLU A 423 10.63 -27.38 -17.37
N PRO A 424 10.89 -26.24 -16.71
CA PRO A 424 10.23 -25.87 -15.45
C PRO A 424 8.72 -25.59 -15.56
N ARG A 425 8.11 -25.77 -16.74
CA ARG A 425 6.73 -25.35 -17.06
C ARG A 425 5.63 -26.33 -16.66
N SER A 426 5.89 -27.64 -16.61
CA SER A 426 4.82 -28.65 -16.67
C SER A 426 4.91 -29.80 -15.67
N LYS A 427 6.05 -30.00 -15.01
CA LYS A 427 6.21 -31.05 -14.00
C LYS A 427 6.22 -30.44 -12.60
N GLY A 428 5.30 -30.94 -11.77
CA GLY A 428 5.31 -30.64 -10.35
C GLY A 428 6.55 -31.21 -9.67
N PHE A 429 6.99 -30.52 -8.62
CA PHE A 429 8.12 -30.91 -7.80
C PHE A 429 7.59 -31.57 -6.53
N SER A 430 7.87 -32.86 -6.32
CA SER A 430 7.58 -33.51 -5.04
C SER A 430 8.63 -33.15 -3.99
N PRO A 431 8.33 -33.27 -2.68
CA PRO A 431 9.33 -33.09 -1.63
C PRO A 431 10.59 -33.95 -1.84
N ALA A 432 10.42 -35.19 -2.31
CA ALA A 432 11.52 -36.09 -2.65
C ALA A 432 12.39 -35.57 -3.81
N PHE A 433 11.77 -34.93 -4.81
CA PHE A 433 12.51 -34.27 -5.89
C PHE A 433 13.29 -33.06 -5.37
N LEU A 434 12.69 -32.24 -4.51
CA LEU A 434 13.35 -31.07 -3.91
C LEU A 434 14.61 -31.48 -3.12
N ASP A 435 14.49 -32.49 -2.26
CA ASP A 435 15.62 -33.05 -1.50
C ASP A 435 16.70 -33.62 -2.44
N ALA A 436 16.31 -34.40 -3.45
CA ALA A 436 17.26 -34.94 -4.43
C ALA A 436 18.00 -33.85 -5.22
N ALA A 437 17.32 -32.77 -5.61
CA ALA A 437 17.91 -31.65 -6.32
C ALA A 437 18.96 -30.92 -5.46
N LEU A 438 18.67 -30.70 -4.18
CA LEU A 438 19.61 -30.12 -3.22
C LEU A 438 20.82 -31.03 -2.98
N ARG A 439 20.58 -32.33 -2.73
CA ARG A 439 21.63 -33.34 -2.47
C ARG A 439 22.59 -33.49 -3.63
N LYS A 440 22.08 -33.49 -4.87
CA LYS A 440 22.91 -33.56 -6.09
C LYS A 440 23.94 -32.43 -6.16
N ARG A 441 23.66 -31.29 -5.52
CA ARG A 441 24.54 -30.12 -5.47
C ARG A 441 25.23 -29.94 -4.11
N GLY A 442 25.19 -30.96 -3.27
CA GLY A 442 25.93 -31.02 -2.00
C GLY A 442 25.37 -30.11 -0.92
N ILE A 443 24.04 -29.95 -0.87
CA ILE A 443 23.29 -29.39 0.26
C ILE A 443 22.44 -30.50 0.87
N VAL A 444 22.46 -30.64 2.19
CA VAL A 444 21.61 -31.57 2.94
C VAL A 444 20.85 -30.74 3.95
N LEU A 445 19.52 -30.70 3.82
CA LEU A 445 18.63 -30.02 4.76
C LEU A 445 17.70 -31.05 5.42
N PRO A 446 17.36 -30.87 6.71
CA PRO A 446 16.24 -31.55 7.34
C PRO A 446 14.90 -31.32 6.62
N GLN A 447 13.95 -32.24 6.77
CA GLN A 447 12.64 -32.13 6.09
C GLN A 447 11.85 -30.91 6.56
N ASP A 448 11.89 -30.58 7.84
CA ASP A 448 11.25 -29.41 8.44
C ASP A 448 11.79 -28.10 7.85
N GLU A 449 13.08 -28.03 7.56
CA GLU A 449 13.67 -26.86 6.89
C GLU A 449 13.24 -26.74 5.41
N ILE A 450 13.06 -27.86 4.71
CA ILE A 450 12.52 -27.87 3.34
C ILE A 450 11.06 -27.44 3.35
N ASP A 451 10.26 -27.92 4.31
CA ASP A 451 8.85 -27.57 4.47
C ASP A 451 8.70 -26.08 4.80
N GLU A 452 9.57 -25.54 5.67
CA GLU A 452 9.60 -24.12 5.98
C GLU A 452 9.98 -23.28 4.75
N ALA A 453 11.04 -23.67 4.04
CA ALA A 453 11.50 -22.97 2.83
C ALA A 453 10.43 -22.96 1.73
N THR A 454 9.75 -24.09 1.51
CA THR A 454 8.66 -24.18 0.52
C THR A 454 7.43 -23.38 0.95
N SER A 455 7.11 -23.33 2.25
CA SER A 455 6.05 -22.46 2.79
C SER A 455 6.36 -20.98 2.55
N VAL A 456 7.60 -20.54 2.81
CA VAL A 456 8.04 -19.16 2.53
C VAL A 456 8.00 -18.85 1.04
N LEU A 457 8.45 -19.76 0.19
CA LEU A 457 8.40 -19.60 -1.27
C LEU A 457 6.97 -19.59 -1.81
N ALA A 458 6.06 -20.35 -1.20
CA ALA A 458 4.65 -20.31 -1.53
C ALA A 458 4.04 -18.96 -1.17
N LEU A 459 4.35 -18.45 0.02
CA LEU A 459 3.93 -17.11 0.45
C LEU A 459 4.53 -16.00 -0.40
N ALA A 460 5.76 -16.17 -0.89
CA ALA A 460 6.45 -15.21 -1.75
C ALA A 460 5.90 -15.17 -3.18
N GLY A 461 4.89 -15.98 -3.51
CA GLY A 461 4.36 -16.11 -4.85
C GLY A 461 5.36 -16.70 -5.85
N VAL A 462 6.38 -17.41 -5.36
CA VAL A 462 7.38 -18.07 -6.21
C VAL A 462 6.91 -19.48 -6.55
N LEU A 463 6.39 -20.19 -5.55
CA LEU A 463 5.80 -21.51 -5.69
C LEU A 463 4.30 -21.48 -5.41
N HIS A 464 3.57 -22.44 -5.95
CA HIS A 464 2.22 -22.77 -5.50
C HIS A 464 2.12 -24.27 -5.30
N HIS A 465 1.33 -24.66 -4.30
CA HIS A 465 1.16 -26.04 -3.91
C HIS A 465 -0.15 -26.61 -4.49
N LYS A 466 -0.07 -27.75 -5.16
CA LYS A 466 -1.23 -28.47 -5.69
C LYS A 466 -1.12 -29.95 -5.33
N GLY A 467 -1.94 -30.41 -4.38
CA GLY A 467 -1.95 -31.79 -3.94
C GLY A 467 -0.72 -32.16 -3.10
N ARG A 468 0.27 -32.82 -3.71
CA ARG A 468 1.56 -33.17 -3.07
C ARG A 468 2.76 -32.56 -3.80
N GLU A 469 2.50 -31.73 -4.80
CA GLU A 469 3.50 -31.19 -5.70
C GLU A 469 3.52 -29.67 -5.63
N PHE A 470 4.71 -29.11 -5.83
CA PHE A 470 4.95 -27.69 -5.95
C PHE A 470 5.18 -27.31 -7.41
N PHE A 471 4.80 -26.11 -7.78
CA PHE A 471 4.94 -25.58 -9.14
C PHE A 471 5.38 -24.12 -9.06
N PHE A 472 6.16 -23.64 -10.02
CA PHE A 472 6.43 -22.20 -10.08
C PHE A 472 5.15 -21.42 -10.40
N THR A 473 4.92 -20.31 -9.70
CA THR A 473 3.67 -19.53 -9.83
C THR A 473 3.69 -18.62 -11.06
N SER A 474 4.87 -18.12 -11.46
CA SER A 474 5.03 -17.29 -12.66
C SER A 474 6.08 -17.89 -13.62
N PRO A 475 5.72 -18.17 -14.88
CA PRO A 475 6.69 -18.58 -15.90
C PRO A 475 7.62 -17.42 -16.30
N VAL A 476 7.22 -16.18 -16.01
CA VAL A 476 8.06 -15.00 -16.24
C VAL A 476 9.25 -15.03 -15.30
N PHE A 477 9.02 -15.33 -14.02
CA PHE A 477 10.06 -15.38 -13.00
C PHE A 477 11.21 -16.32 -13.37
N THR A 478 10.90 -17.58 -13.71
CA THR A 478 11.92 -18.59 -14.01
C THR A 478 12.77 -18.19 -15.21
N LYS A 479 12.14 -17.71 -16.29
CA LYS A 479 12.83 -17.25 -17.50
C LYS A 479 13.68 -16.00 -17.24
N VAL A 480 13.17 -15.02 -16.48
CA VAL A 480 13.92 -13.81 -16.14
C VAL A 480 15.14 -14.16 -15.29
N LEU A 481 15.00 -15.04 -14.31
CA LEU A 481 16.11 -15.46 -13.46
C LEU A 481 17.22 -16.16 -14.25
N HIS A 482 16.87 -17.09 -15.16
CA HIS A 482 17.81 -17.76 -16.05
C HIS A 482 18.52 -16.82 -17.03
N GLN A 483 17.83 -15.80 -17.53
CA GLN A 483 18.39 -14.84 -18.49
C GLN A 483 19.27 -13.78 -17.81
N SER A 484 18.96 -13.43 -16.55
CA SER A 484 19.64 -12.36 -15.83
C SER A 484 20.85 -12.84 -15.03
N TYR A 485 20.93 -14.12 -14.64
CA TYR A 485 21.99 -14.62 -13.77
C TYR A 485 22.54 -15.98 -14.17
N ASP A 486 23.82 -16.19 -13.88
CA ASP A 486 24.44 -17.51 -13.81
C ASP A 486 24.01 -18.21 -12.52
N LEU A 487 23.10 -19.19 -12.64
CA LEU A 487 22.57 -19.93 -11.51
C LEU A 487 23.63 -20.80 -10.81
N ASP A 488 24.63 -21.31 -11.54
CA ASP A 488 25.71 -22.10 -10.94
C ASP A 488 26.63 -21.23 -10.10
N TYR A 489 26.89 -19.99 -10.54
CA TYR A 489 27.57 -18.99 -9.72
C TYR A 489 26.76 -18.62 -8.47
N LEU A 490 25.47 -18.26 -8.63
CA LEU A 490 24.63 -17.86 -7.49
C LEU A 490 24.46 -18.98 -6.47
N PHE A 491 24.31 -20.23 -6.92
CA PHE A 491 24.20 -21.38 -6.02
C PHE A 491 25.49 -21.60 -5.21
N ARG A 492 26.66 -21.47 -5.84
CA ARG A 492 27.95 -21.52 -5.12
C ARG A 492 28.05 -20.39 -4.10
N LYS A 493 27.64 -19.18 -4.46
CA LYS A 493 27.70 -18.02 -3.58
C LYS A 493 26.81 -18.19 -2.34
N VAL A 494 25.57 -18.65 -2.54
CA VAL A 494 24.65 -18.98 -1.44
C VAL A 494 25.24 -20.03 -0.50
N LYS A 495 25.97 -21.01 -1.02
CA LYS A 495 26.67 -22.01 -0.21
C LYS A 495 27.85 -21.43 0.58
N GLU A 496 28.61 -20.51 -0.01
CA GLU A 496 29.72 -19.82 0.67
C GLU A 496 29.24 -18.90 1.80
N GLU A 497 28.09 -18.24 1.61
CA GLU A 497 27.50 -17.29 2.56
C GLU A 497 26.77 -17.99 3.72
N GLY A 498 26.60 -19.31 3.65
CA GLY A 498 25.82 -20.09 4.61
C GLY A 498 24.33 -20.13 4.26
N LEU A 499 23.68 -21.26 4.62
CA LEU A 499 22.26 -21.49 4.37
C LEU A 499 21.36 -20.95 5.47
#